data_AF-A0AAN6NW50-F1
#
_entry.id   AF-A0AAN6NW50-F1
#
_cell.length_a   1.000
_cell.length_b   1.000
_cell.length_c   1.000
_cell.angle_alpha   90.00
_cell.angle_beta   90.00
_cell.angle_gamma   90.00
#
_symmetry.space_group_name_H-M   'P 1'
#
loop_
_entity.id
_entity.type
_entity.pdbx_description
1 polymer ?
#
loop_
_entity_poly.entity_id
_entity_poly.type
_entity_poly.pdbx_seq_one_letter_code
_entity_poly.pdbx_strand_id
1 'polypeptide(L)'
;MSRTLPNIIITGTPGVGKTSHCELLAERTGLKHLSVNDVVKSKECHEGWDEEYQSWIVDEDKLLDAIEDEVKQGGCIIDWHACDLFPKSWIDLVVVLRVESSVLYDRLSERKYPELKLQENLDSEIMEVLLQEARDSYDEEIVVELQSNNAEQMDENRPRHIVNFITGNANKLGEVKAILEPAIQVENQALDLLEIQGTLQEVTLDKCRRAADLVQGPVLVEDTCLCFNALKGLPGPYIKWFMKDLGHEGLNNLLAAYEDKSAQAVCTFGYSAGPGHEPILFQGITDGKIVPARGPPHFGWDAIFEYEGQTYAEMDKTEKNKISHRAKALAKLQEWFSKEMTA
;
A
#
# COMPACT_ATOMS: atom_id res chain seq x y z
N MET A 1 17.17 21.87 10.43
CA MET A 1 16.11 21.77 9.41
C MET A 1 15.20 20.64 9.81
N SER A 2 13.88 20.75 9.63
CA SER A 2 13.00 19.59 9.82
C SER A 2 13.29 18.56 8.73
N ARG A 3 13.48 17.31 9.13
CA ARG A 3 13.76 16.19 8.22
C ARG A 3 12.54 15.96 7.32
N THR A 4 12.77 15.56 6.07
CA THR A 4 11.69 15.28 5.11
C THR A 4 11.36 13.80 4.98
N LEU A 5 12.30 12.92 5.34
CA LEU A 5 12.14 11.47 5.34
C LEU A 5 12.29 10.93 6.77
N PRO A 6 11.54 9.89 7.15
CA PRO A 6 11.54 9.36 8.50
C PRO A 6 12.80 8.54 8.79
N ASN A 7 13.16 8.45 10.05
CA ASN A 7 14.06 7.44 10.58
C ASN A 7 13.29 6.40 11.37
N ILE A 8 13.54 5.13 11.04
CA ILE A 8 12.84 3.99 11.60
C ILE A 8 13.87 3.10 12.30
N ILE A 9 13.66 2.78 13.58
CA ILE A 9 14.41 1.73 14.26
C ILE A 9 13.67 0.41 14.05
N ILE A 10 14.38 -0.64 13.66
CA ILE A 10 13.92 -2.03 13.74
C ILE A 10 14.73 -2.71 14.83
N THR A 11 14.09 -3.02 15.96
CA THR A 11 14.71 -3.63 17.14
C THR A 11 14.03 -4.95 17.54
N GLY A 12 14.62 -5.66 18.51
CA GLY A 12 14.18 -6.97 18.98
C GLY A 12 15.35 -7.94 19.16
N THR A 13 15.09 -9.10 19.77
CA THR A 13 16.13 -10.04 20.18
C THR A 13 16.88 -10.59 18.96
N PRO A 14 18.20 -10.90 19.04
CA PRO A 14 18.87 -11.68 18.01
C PRO A 14 18.07 -12.92 17.58
N GLY A 15 17.79 -13.08 16.29
CA GLY A 15 17.02 -14.23 15.75
C GLY A 15 15.55 -13.94 15.40
N VAL A 16 15.00 -12.78 15.77
CA VAL A 16 13.59 -12.43 15.47
C VAL A 16 13.32 -12.08 14.00
N GLY A 17 14.36 -11.75 13.21
CA GLY A 17 14.24 -11.45 11.77
C GLY A 17 14.55 -10.01 11.35
N LYS A 18 15.13 -9.19 12.24
CA LYS A 18 15.43 -7.76 12.00
C LYS A 18 16.10 -7.46 10.67
N THR A 19 17.26 -8.05 10.40
CA THR A 19 18.04 -7.76 9.18
C THR A 19 17.25 -8.05 7.91
N SER A 20 16.57 -9.21 7.83
CA SER A 20 15.71 -9.53 6.68
C SER A 20 14.54 -8.56 6.54
N HIS A 21 13.98 -8.07 7.66
CA HIS A 21 12.94 -7.06 7.64
C HIS A 21 13.47 -5.70 7.16
N CYS A 22 14.66 -5.30 7.60
CA CYS A 22 15.31 -4.05 7.21
C CYS A 22 15.68 -4.03 5.73
N GLU A 23 16.25 -5.12 5.21
CA GLU A 23 16.60 -5.26 3.79
C GLU A 23 15.36 -5.08 2.90
N LEU A 24 14.27 -5.76 3.28
CA LEU A 24 13.00 -5.68 2.56
C LEU A 24 12.36 -4.28 2.66
N LEU A 25 12.43 -3.65 3.83
CA LEU A 25 11.92 -2.31 4.05
C LEU A 25 12.72 -1.30 3.21
N ALA A 26 14.05 -1.42 3.18
CA ALA A 26 14.94 -0.57 2.40
C ALA A 26 14.65 -0.68 0.90
N GLU A 27 14.51 -1.91 0.38
CA GLU A 27 14.13 -2.16 -1.02
C GLU A 27 12.82 -1.47 -1.40
N ARG A 28 11.80 -1.54 -0.54
CA ARG A 28 10.47 -0.99 -0.84
C ARG A 28 10.31 0.51 -0.66
N THR A 29 11.08 1.09 0.26
CA THR A 29 10.90 2.49 0.67
C THR A 29 11.98 3.41 0.12
N GLY A 30 13.07 2.84 -0.40
CA GLY A 30 14.27 3.59 -0.77
C GLY A 30 15.03 4.17 0.42
N LEU A 31 14.61 3.88 1.66
CA LEU A 31 15.33 4.29 2.85
C LEU A 31 16.64 3.53 2.99
N LYS A 32 17.66 4.18 3.55
CA LYS A 32 18.97 3.58 3.72
C LYS A 32 18.99 2.62 4.90
N HIS A 33 19.28 1.34 4.66
CA HIS A 33 19.56 0.37 5.72
C HIS A 33 20.91 0.67 6.38
N LEU A 34 20.86 1.00 7.67
CA LEU A 34 22.00 1.26 8.54
C LEU A 34 22.12 0.13 9.58
N SER A 35 22.92 -0.89 9.23
CA SER A 35 23.29 -1.97 10.16
C SER A 35 24.28 -1.47 11.21
N VAL A 36 23.84 -1.33 12.45
CA VAL A 36 24.70 -0.82 13.54
C VAL A 36 25.89 -1.76 13.79
N ASN A 37 25.69 -3.07 13.66
CA ASN A 37 26.77 -4.05 13.76
C ASN A 37 27.90 -3.81 12.74
N ASP A 38 27.56 -3.36 11.53
CA ASP A 38 28.54 -3.08 10.48
C ASP A 38 29.20 -1.72 10.68
N VAL A 39 28.46 -0.73 11.19
CA VAL A 39 29.03 0.57 11.62
C VAL A 39 30.06 0.36 12.72
N VAL A 40 29.72 -0.39 13.77
CA VAL A 40 30.62 -0.67 14.90
C VAL A 40 31.93 -1.29 14.41
N LYS A 41 31.86 -2.27 13.50
CA LYS A 41 33.06 -2.93 12.95
C LYS A 41 33.85 -2.01 12.02
N SER A 42 33.18 -1.30 11.11
CA SER A 42 33.85 -0.53 10.05
C SER A 42 34.44 0.80 10.54
N LYS A 43 33.86 1.38 11.59
CA LYS A 43 34.29 2.65 12.17
C LYS A 43 34.97 2.49 13.54
N GLU A 44 35.23 1.24 13.95
CA GLU A 44 35.91 0.89 15.20
C GLU A 44 35.23 1.51 16.44
N CYS A 45 33.90 1.56 16.46
CA CYS A 45 33.09 2.09 17.58
C CYS A 45 32.93 1.04 18.70
N HIS A 46 34.02 0.41 19.12
CA HIS A 46 34.02 -0.63 20.15
C HIS A 46 35.26 -0.55 21.04
N GLU A 47 35.14 -0.98 22.29
CA GLU A 47 36.24 -1.02 23.27
C GLU A 47 36.94 -2.38 23.33
N GLY A 48 36.33 -3.43 22.76
CA GLY A 48 36.88 -4.78 22.75
C GLY A 48 35.87 -5.83 22.29
N TRP A 49 36.34 -7.07 22.18
CA TRP A 49 35.52 -8.24 21.86
C TRP A 49 35.31 -9.07 23.14
N ASP A 50 34.06 -9.41 23.42
CA ASP A 50 33.69 -10.32 24.47
C ASP A 50 33.66 -11.76 23.93
N GLU A 51 34.61 -12.59 24.34
CA GLU A 51 34.71 -13.99 23.92
C GLU A 51 33.63 -14.88 24.55
N GLU A 52 33.09 -14.53 25.71
CA GLU A 52 32.05 -15.31 26.39
C GLU A 52 30.70 -15.12 25.68
N TYR A 53 30.37 -13.86 25.36
CA TYR A 53 29.11 -13.50 24.71
C TYR A 53 29.20 -13.44 23.18
N GLN A 54 30.41 -13.59 22.61
CA GLN A 54 30.68 -13.52 21.18
C GLN A 54 30.08 -12.26 20.54
N SER A 55 30.37 -11.10 21.13
CA SER A 55 29.85 -9.79 20.75
C SER A 55 30.90 -8.69 20.95
N TRP A 56 30.74 -7.58 20.23
CA TRP A 56 31.55 -6.38 20.47
C TRP A 56 31.00 -5.62 21.68
N ILE A 57 31.90 -5.15 22.53
CA ILE A 57 31.58 -4.17 23.58
C ILE A 57 31.53 -2.81 22.88
N VAL A 58 30.32 -2.34 22.59
CA VAL A 58 30.09 -1.13 21.80
C VAL A 58 30.41 0.11 22.62
N ASP A 59 31.14 1.04 22.02
CA ASP A 59 31.35 2.40 22.55
C ASP A 59 30.20 3.27 22.01
N GLU A 60 29.20 3.51 22.86
CA GLU A 60 27.95 4.17 22.49
C GLU A 60 28.18 5.62 22.02
N ASP A 61 29.07 6.36 22.69
CA ASP A 61 29.40 7.75 22.33
C ASP A 61 30.03 7.80 20.94
N LYS A 62 31.03 6.94 20.67
CA LYS A 62 31.64 6.86 19.34
C LYS A 62 30.64 6.41 18.28
N LEU A 63 29.73 5.50 18.61
CA LEU A 63 28.71 5.04 17.67
C LEU A 63 27.76 6.19 17.29
N LEU A 64 27.27 6.94 18.27
CA LEU A 64 26.39 8.09 18.04
C LEU A 64 27.07 9.15 17.18
N ASP A 65 28.30 9.55 17.52
CA ASP A 65 29.10 10.49 16.74
C ASP A 65 29.29 10.01 15.30
N ALA A 66 29.50 8.70 15.12
CA ALA A 66 29.76 8.12 13.82
C ALA A 66 28.54 8.07 12.89
N ILE A 67 27.31 8.10 13.41
CA ILE A 67 26.08 8.03 12.61
C ILE A 67 25.29 9.35 12.60
N GLU A 68 25.62 10.29 13.49
CA GLU A 68 24.87 11.53 13.74
C GLU A 68 24.55 12.30 12.45
N ASP A 69 25.56 12.59 11.63
CA ASP A 69 25.40 13.38 10.40
C ASP A 69 24.46 12.72 9.40
N GLU A 70 24.46 11.39 9.34
CA GLU A 70 23.63 10.61 8.43
C GLU A 70 22.19 10.52 8.93
N VAL A 71 22.01 10.14 10.21
CA VAL A 71 20.68 10.00 10.82
C VAL A 71 19.98 11.36 10.89
N LYS A 72 20.69 12.46 11.14
CA LYS A 72 20.09 13.81 11.14
C LYS A 72 19.57 14.25 9.78
N GLN A 73 20.04 13.69 8.66
CA GLN A 73 19.49 13.99 7.33
C GLN A 73 18.10 13.36 7.12
N GLY A 74 17.78 12.30 7.88
CA GLY A 74 16.54 11.53 7.73
C GLY A 74 16.66 10.44 6.66
N GLY A 75 15.70 9.52 6.65
CA GLY A 75 15.60 8.46 5.66
C GLY A 75 16.43 7.20 5.97
N CYS A 76 16.66 6.90 7.24
CA CYS A 76 17.42 5.73 7.69
C CYS A 76 16.50 4.64 8.27
N ILE A 77 16.85 3.37 8.03
CA ILE A 77 16.37 2.20 8.75
C ILE A 77 17.51 1.70 9.62
N ILE A 78 17.40 1.89 10.93
CA ILE A 78 18.45 1.53 11.91
C ILE A 78 18.18 0.09 12.38
N ASP A 79 19.08 -0.84 12.03
CA ASP A 79 19.00 -2.25 12.41
C ASP A 79 19.92 -2.54 13.60
N TRP A 80 19.33 -2.74 14.77
CA TRP A 80 20.07 -3.13 15.96
C TRP A 80 19.21 -3.83 17.01
N HIS A 81 19.82 -4.28 18.11
CA HIS A 81 19.09 -4.93 19.20
C HIS A 81 18.76 -3.98 20.36
N ALA A 82 19.57 -2.97 20.62
CA ALA A 82 19.27 -1.90 21.57
C ALA A 82 18.74 -0.67 20.82
N CYS A 83 17.88 0.10 21.47
CA CYS A 83 17.26 1.30 20.89
C CYS A 83 17.26 2.50 21.83
N ASP A 84 17.48 2.31 23.12
CA ASP A 84 17.48 3.35 24.16
C ASP A 84 18.55 4.43 23.98
N LEU A 85 19.71 4.10 23.38
CA LEU A 85 20.78 5.08 23.21
C LEU A 85 20.51 6.15 22.15
N PHE A 86 19.58 5.93 21.21
CA PHE A 86 19.34 6.90 20.15
C PHE A 86 18.48 8.07 20.68
N PRO A 87 18.87 9.33 20.45
CA PRO A 87 18.07 10.47 20.89
C PRO A 87 16.65 10.44 20.29
N LYS A 88 15.61 10.66 21.11
CA LYS A 88 14.20 10.76 20.65
C LYS A 88 14.04 11.68 19.42
N SER A 89 14.76 12.80 19.39
CA SER A 89 14.73 13.75 18.27
C SER A 89 15.21 13.18 16.92
N TRP A 90 15.86 12.01 16.94
CA TRP A 90 16.37 11.32 15.76
C TRP A 90 15.44 10.25 15.23
N ILE A 91 14.35 9.91 15.91
CA ILE A 91 13.57 8.73 15.58
C ILE A 91 12.11 9.11 15.37
N ASP A 92 11.51 8.62 14.29
CA ASP A 92 10.11 8.89 13.94
C ASP A 92 9.22 7.65 14.14
N LEU A 93 9.80 6.44 14.15
CA LEU A 93 9.11 5.17 14.40
C LEU A 93 10.07 4.14 14.99
N VAL A 94 9.61 3.35 15.95
CA VAL A 94 10.32 2.20 16.52
C VAL A 94 9.47 0.95 16.32
N VAL A 95 9.99 -0.01 15.57
CA VAL A 95 9.35 -1.31 15.35
C VAL A 95 10.10 -2.36 16.17
N VAL A 96 9.40 -3.02 17.09
CA VAL A 96 9.92 -4.12 17.90
C VAL A 96 9.42 -5.43 17.32
N LEU A 97 10.32 -6.22 16.74
CA LEU A 97 10.01 -7.56 16.25
C LEU A 97 10.10 -8.57 17.39
N ARG A 98 9.03 -9.35 17.56
CA ARG A 98 8.88 -10.40 18.58
C ARG A 98 8.66 -11.76 17.95
N VAL A 99 9.01 -12.80 18.69
CA VAL A 99 8.83 -14.18 18.26
C VAL A 99 8.55 -15.09 19.47
N GLU A 100 7.77 -16.15 19.26
CA GLU A 100 7.55 -17.19 20.26
C GLU A 100 8.87 -17.88 20.62
N SER A 101 9.08 -18.14 21.91
CA SER A 101 10.35 -18.65 22.44
C SER A 101 10.75 -20.01 21.85
N SER A 102 9.80 -20.87 21.51
CA SER A 102 10.06 -22.14 20.82
C SER A 102 10.65 -21.92 19.43
N VAL A 103 10.07 -20.99 18.66
CA VAL A 103 10.54 -20.62 17.33
C VAL A 103 11.90 -19.93 17.41
N LEU A 104 12.11 -19.07 18.41
CA LEU A 104 13.42 -18.46 18.65
C LEU A 104 14.49 -19.49 18.94
N TYR A 105 14.17 -20.48 19.80
CA TYR A 105 15.09 -21.55 20.18
C TYR A 105 15.56 -22.30 18.92
N ASP A 106 14.65 -22.68 18.04
CA ASP A 106 14.97 -23.40 16.81
C ASP A 106 15.87 -22.56 15.90
N ARG A 107 15.53 -21.27 15.68
CA ARG A 107 16.34 -20.35 14.85
C ARG A 107 17.74 -20.11 15.40
N LEU A 108 17.88 -19.95 16.72
CA LEU A 108 19.18 -19.75 17.36
C LEU A 108 20.02 -21.04 17.36
N SER A 109 19.37 -22.20 17.55
CA SER A 109 20.01 -23.52 17.47
C SER A 109 20.58 -23.79 16.07
N GLU A 110 19.82 -23.46 15.02
CA GLU A 110 20.29 -23.58 13.62
C GLU A 110 21.52 -22.70 13.34
N ARG A 111 21.65 -21.55 14.01
CA ARG A 111 22.81 -20.66 13.94
C ARG A 111 24.01 -21.16 14.75
N LYS A 112 23.89 -22.29 15.45
CA LYS A 112 24.94 -22.91 16.28
C LYS A 112 25.46 -21.99 17.38
N TYR A 113 24.58 -21.19 17.98
CA TYR A 113 24.95 -20.37 19.13
C TYR A 113 25.36 -21.25 20.32
N PRO A 114 26.35 -20.83 21.12
CA PRO A 114 26.64 -21.48 22.40
C PRO A 114 25.40 -21.49 23.31
N GLU A 115 25.26 -22.53 24.13
CA GLU A 115 24.09 -22.75 24.98
C GLU A 115 23.80 -21.56 25.91
N LEU A 116 24.85 -20.96 26.51
CA LEU A 116 24.73 -19.77 27.36
C LEU A 116 24.12 -18.57 26.60
N LYS A 117 24.65 -18.27 25.40
CA LYS A 117 24.15 -17.17 24.56
C LYS A 117 22.74 -17.44 24.07
N LEU A 118 22.42 -18.69 23.74
CA LEU A 118 21.09 -19.09 23.33
C LEU A 118 20.08 -18.86 24.46
N GLN A 119 20.42 -19.30 25.68
CA GLN A 119 19.57 -19.15 26.85
C GLN A 119 19.35 -17.69 27.23
N GLU A 120 20.40 -16.87 27.22
CA GLU A 120 20.31 -15.42 27.47
C GLU A 120 19.34 -14.73 26.50
N ASN A 121 19.46 -15.01 25.20
CA ASN A 121 18.56 -14.42 24.21
C ASN A 121 17.12 -14.91 24.39
N LEU A 122 16.91 -16.18 24.73
CA LEU A 122 15.57 -16.69 25.02
C LEU A 122 14.95 -16.04 26.25
N ASP A 123 15.73 -15.90 27.33
CA ASP A 123 15.27 -15.26 28.55
C ASP A 123 14.93 -13.78 28.28
N SER A 124 15.76 -13.08 27.49
CA SER A 124 15.51 -11.70 27.05
C SER A 124 14.21 -11.57 26.25
N GLU A 125 13.96 -12.50 25.31
CA GLU A 125 12.73 -12.53 24.53
C GLU A 125 11.50 -12.86 25.39
N ILE A 126 11.60 -13.81 26.33
CA ILE A 126 10.51 -14.20 27.23
C ILE A 126 10.15 -13.06 28.17
N MET A 127 11.16 -12.33 28.66
CA MET A 127 11.00 -11.20 29.58
C MET A 127 10.69 -9.88 28.85
N GLU A 128 10.58 -9.90 27.52
CA GLU A 128 10.21 -8.75 26.70
C GLU A 128 11.15 -7.56 26.83
N VAL A 129 12.43 -7.80 27.15
CA VAL A 129 13.39 -6.76 27.56
C VAL A 129 13.42 -5.61 26.55
N LEU A 130 13.56 -5.92 25.26
CA LEU A 130 13.68 -4.91 24.20
C LEU A 130 12.35 -4.21 23.86
N LEU A 131 11.22 -4.86 24.13
CA LEU A 131 9.91 -4.20 24.01
C LEU A 131 9.72 -3.19 25.13
N GLN A 132 10.10 -3.55 26.35
CA GLN A 132 10.02 -2.65 27.49
C GLN A 132 11.00 -1.48 27.34
N GLU A 133 12.24 -1.75 26.90
CA GLU A 133 13.24 -0.72 26.61
C GLU A 133 12.73 0.30 25.59
N ALA A 134 12.11 -0.15 24.50
CA ALA A 134 11.51 0.73 23.50
C ALA A 134 10.37 1.59 24.08
N ARG A 135 9.47 0.98 24.88
CA ARG A 135 8.35 1.70 25.51
C ARG A 135 8.80 2.70 26.57
N ASP A 136 9.89 2.42 27.27
CA ASP A 136 10.45 3.33 28.28
C ASP A 136 11.21 4.50 27.61
N SER A 137 11.83 4.24 26.46
CA SER A 137 12.70 5.19 25.76
C SER A 137 11.97 6.07 24.75
N TYR A 138 10.80 5.69 24.26
CA TYR A 138 10.04 6.39 23.21
C TYR A 138 8.58 6.58 23.58
N ASP A 139 7.91 7.49 22.88
CA ASP A 139 6.48 7.73 23.12
C ASP A 139 5.66 6.56 22.57
N GLU A 140 4.65 6.10 23.32
CA GLU A 140 3.88 4.88 23.01
C GLU A 140 3.30 4.89 21.57
N GLU A 141 2.92 6.05 21.06
CA GLU A 141 2.34 6.22 19.72
C GLU A 141 3.30 5.87 18.57
N ILE A 142 4.61 5.90 18.81
CA ILE A 142 5.63 5.59 17.80
C ILE A 142 6.29 4.22 18.03
N VAL A 143 5.86 3.45 19.03
CA VAL A 143 6.37 2.11 19.31
C VAL A 143 5.38 1.07 18.81
N VAL A 144 5.77 0.32 17.77
CA VAL A 144 4.93 -0.71 17.14
C VAL A 144 5.54 -2.08 17.37
N GLU A 145 4.78 -2.97 18.01
CA GLU A 145 5.16 -4.37 18.21
C GLU A 145 4.62 -5.21 17.05
N LEU A 146 5.50 -6.02 16.44
CA LEU A 146 5.12 -6.94 15.35
C LEU A 146 5.62 -8.37 15.64
N GLN A 147 4.76 -9.35 15.37
CA GLN A 147 5.11 -10.77 15.52
C GLN A 147 5.79 -11.29 14.24
N SER A 148 6.78 -12.16 14.37
CA SER A 148 7.58 -12.68 13.25
C SER A 148 7.89 -14.18 13.39
N ASN A 149 6.88 -14.97 13.77
CA ASN A 149 7.00 -16.42 14.00
C ASN A 149 7.18 -17.21 12.71
N ASN A 150 6.52 -16.79 11.64
CA ASN A 150 6.48 -17.52 10.39
C ASN A 150 6.54 -16.57 9.17
N ALA A 151 6.66 -17.15 7.98
CA ALA A 151 6.77 -16.39 6.73
C ALA A 151 5.53 -15.54 6.43
N GLU A 152 4.34 -15.97 6.87
CA GLU A 152 3.09 -15.24 6.66
C GLU A 152 3.07 -13.93 7.47
N GLN A 153 3.45 -14.00 8.75
CA GLN A 153 3.61 -12.80 9.60
C GLN A 153 4.72 -11.88 9.09
N MET A 154 5.83 -12.43 8.58
CA MET A 154 6.86 -11.62 7.93
C MET A 154 6.34 -10.89 6.67
N ASP A 155 5.40 -11.49 5.94
CA ASP A 155 4.74 -10.86 4.80
C ASP A 155 3.72 -9.79 5.24
N GLU A 156 2.99 -10.04 6.33
CA GLU A 156 2.06 -9.05 6.92
C GLU A 156 2.77 -7.81 7.45
N ASN A 157 3.97 -7.97 8.02
CA ASN A 157 4.79 -6.87 8.54
C ASN A 157 5.32 -5.94 7.43
N ARG A 158 5.17 -6.32 6.15
CA ARG A 158 5.63 -5.50 5.03
C ARG A 158 4.88 -4.18 4.97
N PRO A 159 5.54 -3.07 4.60
CA PRO A 159 4.85 -1.83 4.27
C PRO A 159 3.79 -2.11 3.21
N ARG A 160 2.54 -1.79 3.53
CA ARG A 160 1.44 -1.83 2.58
C ARG A 160 1.30 -0.46 1.93
N HIS A 161 1.12 -0.44 0.62
CA HIS A 161 0.67 0.77 -0.05
C HIS A 161 -0.77 1.02 0.38
N ILE A 162 -0.98 2.11 1.12
CA ILE A 162 -2.32 2.57 1.47
C ILE A 162 -2.75 3.60 0.45
N VAL A 163 -3.93 3.42 -0.13
CA VAL A 163 -4.56 4.41 -1.00
C VAL A 163 -5.92 4.79 -0.47
N ASN A 164 -6.22 6.09 -0.46
CA ASN A 164 -7.53 6.60 -0.13
C ASN A 164 -8.41 6.58 -1.38
N PHE A 165 -9.27 5.58 -1.51
CA PHE A 165 -10.22 5.48 -2.61
C PHE A 165 -11.44 6.38 -2.38
N ILE A 166 -11.55 7.43 -3.18
CA ILE A 166 -12.57 8.45 -3.05
C ILE A 166 -13.83 8.05 -3.82
N THR A 167 -14.80 7.49 -3.10
CA THR A 167 -16.08 7.07 -3.66
C THR A 167 -17.15 6.98 -2.58
N GLY A 168 -18.38 7.38 -2.92
CA GLY A 168 -19.59 7.09 -2.13
C GLY A 168 -20.33 5.82 -2.58
N ASN A 169 -19.82 5.09 -3.58
CA ASN A 169 -20.51 3.93 -4.17
C ASN A 169 -19.97 2.62 -3.58
N ALA A 170 -20.76 1.98 -2.72
CA ALA A 170 -20.39 0.74 -2.04
C ALA A 170 -20.08 -0.43 -2.99
N ASN A 171 -20.75 -0.52 -4.15
CA ASN A 171 -20.48 -1.57 -5.13
C ASN A 171 -19.11 -1.35 -5.80
N LYS A 172 -18.77 -0.10 -6.15
CA LYS A 172 -17.43 0.24 -6.66
C LYS A 172 -16.35 -0.09 -5.65
N LEU A 173 -16.56 0.29 -4.39
CA LEU A 173 -15.63 -0.03 -3.30
C LEU A 173 -15.41 -1.53 -3.16
N GLY A 174 -16.50 -2.32 -3.18
CA GLY A 174 -16.43 -3.78 -3.10
C GLY A 174 -15.64 -4.40 -4.26
N GLU A 175 -15.84 -3.93 -5.49
CA GLU A 175 -15.06 -4.40 -6.64
C GLU A 175 -13.57 -4.01 -6.55
N VAL A 176 -13.26 -2.77 -6.14
CA VAL A 176 -11.87 -2.30 -6.01
C VAL A 176 -11.12 -3.07 -4.92
N LYS A 177 -11.72 -3.26 -3.75
CA LYS A 177 -11.12 -4.04 -2.64
C LYS A 177 -10.85 -5.47 -3.04
N ALA A 178 -11.81 -6.13 -3.69
CA ALA A 178 -11.67 -7.50 -4.14
C ALA A 178 -10.52 -7.71 -5.15
N ILE A 179 -10.07 -6.65 -5.83
CA ILE A 179 -9.00 -6.71 -6.84
C ILE A 179 -7.66 -6.27 -6.25
N LEU A 180 -7.64 -5.24 -5.40
CA LEU A 180 -6.41 -4.63 -4.90
C LEU A 180 -5.89 -5.24 -3.60
N GLU A 181 -6.75 -5.68 -2.68
CA GLU A 181 -6.34 -6.24 -1.39
C GLU A 181 -5.93 -7.72 -1.53
N PRO A 182 -4.92 -8.21 -0.77
CA PRO A 182 -4.17 -7.50 0.28
C PRO A 182 -2.95 -6.71 -0.24
N ALA A 183 -2.64 -6.77 -1.52
CA ALA A 183 -1.41 -6.18 -2.08
C ALA A 183 -1.34 -4.65 -1.92
N ILE A 184 -2.48 -3.97 -2.09
CA ILE A 184 -2.65 -2.53 -1.86
C ILE A 184 -3.84 -2.38 -0.91
N GLN A 185 -3.60 -1.78 0.25
CA GLN A 185 -4.64 -1.52 1.24
C GLN A 185 -5.52 -0.36 0.77
N VAL A 186 -6.83 -0.58 0.74
CA VAL A 186 -7.79 0.40 0.26
C VAL A 186 -8.57 0.98 1.42
N GLU A 187 -8.27 2.23 1.76
CA GLU A 187 -9.11 3.03 2.64
C GLU A 187 -10.18 3.75 1.81
N ASN A 188 -11.31 4.07 2.42
CA ASN A 188 -12.41 4.73 1.72
C ASN A 188 -12.81 6.02 2.40
N GLN A 189 -12.94 7.07 1.59
CA GLN A 189 -13.51 8.34 2.00
C GLN A 189 -14.57 8.76 0.98
N ALA A 190 -15.74 9.18 1.45
CA ALA A 190 -16.78 9.73 0.60
C ALA A 190 -16.66 11.26 0.60
N LEU A 191 -15.94 11.80 -0.39
CA LEU A 191 -15.82 13.23 -0.62
C LEU A 191 -16.74 13.68 -1.75
N ASP A 192 -17.45 14.78 -1.54
CA ASP A 192 -18.21 15.45 -2.60
C ASP A 192 -17.27 16.37 -3.38
N LEU A 193 -16.79 15.87 -4.52
CA LEU A 193 -15.87 16.58 -5.39
C LEU A 193 -16.61 17.13 -6.61
N LEU A 194 -16.27 18.36 -6.99
CA LEU A 194 -16.74 18.94 -8.24
C LEU A 194 -16.25 18.08 -9.43
N GLU A 195 -17.19 17.56 -10.22
CA GLU A 195 -16.90 16.90 -11.49
C GLU A 195 -17.03 17.92 -12.63
N ILE A 196 -15.90 18.34 -13.19
CA ILE A 196 -15.88 19.26 -14.34
C ILE A 196 -16.47 18.58 -15.60
N GLN A 197 -16.76 19.37 -16.62
CA GLN A 197 -17.11 18.85 -17.94
C GLN A 197 -15.85 18.80 -18.81
N GLY A 198 -15.73 17.75 -19.62
CA GLY A 198 -14.56 17.54 -20.47
C GLY A 198 -14.47 16.11 -20.98
N THR A 199 -13.30 15.75 -21.48
CA THR A 199 -12.94 14.36 -21.75
C THR A 199 -12.85 13.56 -20.45
N LEU A 200 -12.95 12.23 -20.54
CA LEU A 200 -12.81 11.36 -19.36
C LEU A 200 -11.49 11.60 -18.63
N GLN A 201 -10.40 11.82 -19.38
CA GLN A 201 -9.08 12.09 -18.82
C GLN A 201 -9.05 13.41 -18.05
N GLU A 202 -9.58 14.49 -18.61
CA GLU A 202 -9.62 15.79 -17.93
C GLU A 202 -10.43 15.74 -16.64
N VAL A 203 -11.59 15.06 -16.67
CA VAL A 203 -12.45 14.86 -15.49
C VAL A 203 -11.69 14.11 -14.39
N THR A 204 -11.07 12.97 -14.74
CA THR A 204 -10.36 12.15 -13.75
C THR A 204 -9.12 12.85 -13.20
N LEU A 205 -8.37 13.59 -14.02
CA LEU A 205 -7.20 14.35 -13.57
C LEU A 205 -7.60 15.44 -12.57
N ASP A 206 -8.59 16.29 -12.91
CA ASP A 206 -9.04 17.37 -12.03
C ASP A 206 -9.60 16.81 -10.71
N LYS A 207 -10.42 15.76 -10.78
CA LYS A 207 -10.96 15.05 -9.61
C LYS A 207 -9.85 14.50 -8.71
N CYS A 208 -8.81 13.90 -9.29
CA CYS A 208 -7.68 13.35 -8.55
C CYS A 208 -6.86 14.45 -7.85
N ARG A 209 -6.58 15.57 -8.53
CA ARG A 209 -5.87 16.70 -7.91
C ARG A 209 -6.64 17.26 -6.72
N ARG A 210 -7.95 17.50 -6.88
CA ARG A 210 -8.81 17.98 -5.79
C ARG A 210 -8.89 17.01 -4.62
N ALA A 211 -8.96 15.70 -4.91
CA ALA A 211 -8.93 14.67 -3.87
C ALA A 211 -7.61 14.73 -3.08
N ALA A 212 -6.47 14.82 -3.76
CA ALA A 212 -5.16 14.87 -3.14
C ALA A 212 -5.02 16.10 -2.22
N ASP A 213 -5.47 17.28 -2.68
CA ASP A 213 -5.46 18.52 -1.91
C ASP A 213 -6.31 18.44 -0.63
N LEU A 214 -7.40 17.65 -0.62
CA LEU A 214 -8.25 17.49 0.57
C LEU A 214 -7.73 16.42 1.52
N VAL A 215 -7.24 15.30 0.99
CA VAL A 215 -6.80 14.14 1.78
C VAL A 215 -5.40 14.34 2.35
N GLN A 216 -4.57 15.20 1.74
CA GLN A 216 -3.17 15.42 2.14
C GLN A 216 -2.33 14.13 2.14
N GLY A 217 -2.57 13.25 1.17
CA GLY A 217 -1.86 11.97 1.03
C GLY A 217 -2.26 11.19 -0.21
N PRO A 218 -1.87 9.91 -0.32
CA PRO A 218 -2.15 9.08 -1.49
C PRO A 218 -3.65 8.92 -1.72
N VAL A 219 -4.10 9.26 -2.93
CA VAL A 219 -5.51 9.18 -3.34
C VAL A 219 -5.68 8.35 -4.60
N LEU A 220 -6.81 7.66 -4.66
CA LEU A 220 -7.30 6.96 -5.83
C LEU A 220 -8.71 7.46 -6.14
N VAL A 221 -8.94 7.91 -7.36
CA VAL A 221 -10.28 8.30 -7.86
C VAL A 221 -10.65 7.44 -9.06
N GLU A 222 -11.93 7.30 -9.33
CA GLU A 222 -12.43 6.54 -10.49
C GLU A 222 -13.55 7.29 -11.19
N ASP A 223 -13.47 7.37 -12.52
CA ASP A 223 -14.58 7.73 -13.38
C ASP A 223 -14.89 6.61 -14.38
N THR A 224 -16.18 6.42 -14.62
CA THR A 224 -16.70 5.35 -15.48
C THR A 224 -17.57 5.94 -16.57
N CYS A 225 -17.28 5.64 -17.82
CA CYS A 225 -18.04 6.03 -18.99
C CYS A 225 -18.74 4.84 -19.63
N LEU A 226 -19.89 5.11 -20.23
CA LEU A 226 -20.52 4.25 -21.22
C LEU A 226 -20.62 5.01 -22.53
N CYS A 227 -19.85 4.57 -23.51
CA CYS A 227 -19.63 5.27 -24.77
C CYS A 227 -20.37 4.56 -25.90
N PHE A 228 -21.40 5.16 -26.50
CA PHE A 228 -22.07 4.57 -27.65
C PHE A 228 -21.36 5.00 -28.93
N ASN A 229 -20.97 4.04 -29.77
CA ASN A 229 -20.22 4.33 -31.00
C ASN A 229 -21.05 5.17 -31.97
N ALA A 230 -22.34 4.83 -32.11
CA ALA A 230 -23.30 5.59 -32.92
C ALA A 230 -23.45 7.07 -32.49
N LEU A 231 -23.23 7.38 -31.20
CA LEU A 231 -23.28 8.74 -30.66
C LEU A 231 -21.89 9.35 -30.46
N LYS A 232 -20.88 8.85 -31.18
CA LYS A 232 -19.49 9.33 -31.11
C LYS A 232 -18.93 9.35 -29.69
N GLY A 233 -19.29 8.35 -28.88
CA GLY A 233 -18.83 8.18 -27.50
C GLY A 233 -19.73 8.79 -26.43
N LEU A 234 -20.81 9.48 -26.78
CA LEU A 234 -21.83 9.90 -25.81
C LEU A 234 -22.68 8.70 -25.36
N PRO A 235 -23.27 8.72 -24.15
CA PRO A 235 -23.20 9.79 -23.14
C PRO A 235 -21.85 9.92 -22.43
N GLY A 236 -20.96 8.93 -22.53
CA GLY A 236 -19.58 9.02 -22.05
C GLY A 236 -19.49 9.34 -20.56
N PRO A 237 -18.76 10.40 -20.14
CA PRO A 237 -18.60 10.76 -18.72
C PRO A 237 -19.92 11.22 -18.09
N TYR A 238 -20.93 11.55 -18.88
CA TYR A 238 -22.22 12.03 -18.41
C TYR A 238 -23.22 10.89 -18.11
N ILE A 239 -22.80 9.62 -18.24
CA ILE A 239 -23.69 8.46 -18.11
C ILE A 239 -24.49 8.42 -16.79
N LYS A 240 -23.93 8.91 -15.67
CA LYS A 240 -24.64 9.00 -14.39
C LYS A 240 -25.95 9.78 -14.51
N TRP A 241 -25.92 10.92 -15.19
CA TRP A 241 -27.08 11.79 -15.38
C TRP A 241 -28.09 11.18 -16.35
N PHE A 242 -27.60 10.62 -17.46
CA PHE A 242 -28.44 9.92 -18.43
C PHE A 242 -29.14 8.71 -17.79
N MET A 243 -28.42 7.90 -17.01
CA MET A 243 -29.00 6.76 -16.31
C MET A 243 -30.05 7.19 -15.27
N LYS A 244 -29.79 8.29 -14.55
CA LYS A 244 -30.73 8.83 -13.56
C LYS A 244 -32.04 9.26 -14.19
N ASP A 245 -31.98 9.98 -15.30
CA ASP A 245 -33.17 10.65 -15.86
C ASP A 245 -33.88 9.79 -16.93
N LEU A 246 -33.14 8.96 -17.66
CA LEU A 246 -33.69 8.13 -18.75
C LEU A 246 -33.92 6.66 -18.34
N GLY A 247 -33.18 6.17 -17.35
CA GLY A 247 -33.16 4.75 -17.01
C GLY A 247 -32.68 3.85 -18.16
N HIS A 248 -32.82 2.53 -17.99
CA HIS A 248 -32.39 1.54 -18.97
C HIS A 248 -33.14 1.63 -20.30
N GLU A 249 -34.45 1.88 -20.25
CA GLU A 249 -35.31 1.99 -21.44
C GLU A 249 -34.95 3.24 -22.24
N GLY A 250 -34.82 4.39 -21.59
CA GLY A 250 -34.48 5.62 -22.29
C GLY A 250 -33.07 5.59 -22.89
N LEU A 251 -32.10 4.96 -22.22
CA LEU A 251 -30.76 4.71 -22.79
C LEU A 251 -30.81 3.84 -24.05
N ASN A 252 -31.66 2.80 -24.10
CA ASN A 252 -31.89 2.03 -25.31
C ASN A 252 -32.57 2.86 -26.41
N ASN A 253 -33.58 3.66 -26.04
CA ASN A 253 -34.32 4.51 -26.96
C ASN A 253 -33.45 5.58 -27.62
N LEU A 254 -32.40 6.07 -26.96
CA LEU A 254 -31.41 6.97 -27.56
C LEU A 254 -30.74 6.37 -28.80
N LEU A 255 -30.63 5.04 -28.86
CA LEU A 255 -30.04 4.34 -29.98
C LEU A 255 -31.09 3.86 -30.99
N ALA A 256 -32.39 4.03 -30.77
CA ALA A 256 -33.45 3.42 -31.59
C ALA A 256 -33.30 3.69 -33.11
N ALA A 257 -32.87 4.90 -33.48
CA ALA A 257 -32.68 5.31 -34.87
C ALA A 257 -31.38 4.82 -35.52
N TYR A 258 -30.48 4.19 -34.76
CA TYR A 258 -29.16 3.75 -35.23
C TYR A 258 -29.11 2.23 -35.34
N GLU A 259 -28.64 1.70 -36.46
CA GLU A 259 -28.39 0.26 -36.60
C GLU A 259 -27.24 -0.20 -35.70
N ASP A 260 -26.21 0.64 -35.57
CA ASP A 260 -25.06 0.37 -34.71
C ASP A 260 -25.45 0.49 -33.22
N LYS A 261 -25.34 -0.63 -32.51
CA LYS A 261 -25.53 -0.74 -31.05
C LYS A 261 -24.23 -0.98 -30.31
N SER A 262 -23.09 -0.94 -30.99
CA SER A 262 -21.80 -1.15 -30.34
C SER A 262 -21.49 -0.01 -29.37
N ALA A 263 -20.89 -0.39 -28.25
CA ALA A 263 -20.55 0.52 -27.16
C ALA A 263 -19.29 0.06 -26.44
N GLN A 264 -18.68 0.99 -25.72
CA GLN A 264 -17.52 0.73 -24.87
C GLN A 264 -17.84 1.11 -23.43
N ALA A 265 -17.59 0.19 -22.52
CA ALA A 265 -17.46 0.47 -21.10
C ALA A 265 -16.01 0.90 -20.82
N VAL A 266 -15.81 2.09 -20.27
CA VAL A 266 -14.47 2.65 -20.00
C VAL A 266 -14.37 3.01 -18.53
N CYS A 267 -13.33 2.52 -17.86
CA CYS A 267 -12.98 2.90 -16.50
C CYS A 267 -11.61 3.59 -16.53
N THR A 268 -11.51 4.77 -15.92
CA THR A 268 -10.23 5.44 -15.70
C THR A 268 -10.04 5.66 -14.20
N PHE A 269 -8.97 5.09 -13.65
CA PHE A 269 -8.48 5.43 -12.33
C PHE A 269 -7.45 6.55 -12.42
N GLY A 270 -7.52 7.52 -11.51
CA GLY A 270 -6.49 8.52 -11.28
C GLY A 270 -5.84 8.28 -9.93
N TYR A 271 -4.52 8.12 -9.91
CA TYR A 271 -3.73 8.02 -8.69
C TYR A 271 -2.84 9.25 -8.51
N SER A 272 -2.74 9.76 -7.29
CA SER A 272 -1.73 10.74 -6.91
C SER A 272 -1.15 10.37 -5.54
N ALA A 273 0.16 10.56 -5.37
CA ALA A 273 0.84 10.35 -4.08
C ALA A 273 0.48 11.41 -3.04
N GLY A 274 -0.07 12.56 -3.45
CA GLY A 274 -0.46 13.65 -2.57
C GLY A 274 -0.45 15.02 -3.26
N PRO A 275 -0.73 16.11 -2.51
CA PRO A 275 -0.72 17.47 -3.03
C PRO A 275 0.56 17.80 -3.82
N GLY A 276 0.42 18.42 -4.98
CA GLY A 276 1.55 18.79 -5.85
C GLY A 276 2.12 17.67 -6.72
N HIS A 277 1.70 16.41 -6.54
CA HIS A 277 2.06 15.32 -7.44
C HIS A 277 1.06 15.22 -8.59
N GLU A 278 1.57 15.19 -9.81
CA GLU A 278 0.76 15.08 -11.02
C GLU A 278 0.07 13.70 -11.08
N PRO A 279 -1.25 13.62 -11.27
CA PRO A 279 -1.94 12.34 -11.27
C PRO A 279 -1.56 11.44 -12.45
N ILE A 280 -1.51 10.14 -12.17
CA ILE A 280 -1.26 9.08 -13.14
C ILE A 280 -2.59 8.39 -13.47
N LEU A 281 -2.86 8.21 -14.76
CA LEU A 281 -4.10 7.61 -15.24
C LEU A 281 -3.91 6.14 -15.63
N PHE A 282 -4.82 5.28 -15.15
CA PHE A 282 -4.93 3.88 -15.55
C PHE A 282 -6.28 3.62 -16.17
N GLN A 283 -6.31 3.29 -17.46
CA GLN A 283 -7.55 3.11 -18.21
C GLN A 283 -7.75 1.67 -18.65
N GLY A 284 -8.95 1.14 -18.42
CA GLY A 284 -9.42 -0.14 -18.93
C GLY A 284 -10.68 0.04 -19.76
N ILE A 285 -10.77 -0.73 -20.85
CA ILE A 285 -11.86 -0.66 -21.83
C ILE A 285 -12.39 -2.07 -22.08
N THR A 286 -13.72 -2.18 -22.16
CA THR A 286 -14.39 -3.38 -22.66
C THR A 286 -15.37 -2.99 -23.75
N ASP A 287 -15.18 -3.55 -24.94
CA ASP A 287 -16.11 -3.46 -26.05
C ASP A 287 -17.32 -4.36 -25.83
N GLY A 288 -18.49 -3.90 -26.24
CA GLY A 288 -19.75 -4.61 -26.09
C GLY A 288 -20.85 -3.99 -26.93
N LYS A 289 -22.09 -4.27 -26.56
CA LYS A 289 -23.28 -3.75 -27.24
C LYS A 289 -24.34 -3.31 -26.25
N ILE A 290 -25.15 -2.34 -26.66
CA ILE A 290 -26.34 -1.93 -25.91
C ILE A 290 -27.53 -2.79 -26.32
N VAL A 291 -28.18 -3.38 -25.33
CA VAL A 291 -29.31 -4.29 -25.48
C VAL A 291 -30.46 -3.92 -24.54
N PRO A 292 -31.69 -4.38 -24.81
CA PRO A 292 -32.77 -4.30 -23.83
C PRO A 292 -32.36 -4.93 -22.50
N ALA A 293 -32.80 -4.32 -21.40
CA ALA A 293 -32.34 -4.66 -20.06
C ALA A 293 -32.59 -6.14 -19.71
N ARG A 294 -31.56 -6.84 -19.22
CA ARG A 294 -31.66 -8.20 -18.67
C ARG A 294 -30.88 -8.28 -17.35
N GLY A 295 -31.23 -9.27 -16.51
CA GLY A 295 -30.64 -9.43 -15.19
C GLY A 295 -31.13 -8.41 -14.14
N PRO A 296 -30.58 -8.43 -12.91
CA PRO A 296 -30.98 -7.54 -11.83
C PRO A 296 -30.61 -6.06 -12.10
N PRO A 297 -31.55 -5.11 -11.99
CA PRO A 297 -31.34 -3.72 -12.40
C PRO A 297 -30.64 -2.85 -11.33
N HIS A 298 -29.96 -3.44 -10.36
CA HIS A 298 -29.52 -2.74 -9.15
C HIS A 298 -28.20 -1.97 -9.29
N PHE A 299 -27.44 -2.17 -10.37
CA PHE A 299 -26.14 -1.54 -10.53
C PHE A 299 -26.00 -0.80 -11.86
N GLY A 300 -26.35 0.49 -11.83
CA GLY A 300 -26.13 1.41 -12.94
C GLY A 300 -26.72 0.90 -14.24
N TRP A 301 -25.90 0.87 -15.29
CA TRP A 301 -26.27 0.49 -16.65
C TRP A 301 -25.87 -0.95 -17.01
N ASP A 302 -25.42 -1.76 -16.04
CA ASP A 302 -24.94 -3.13 -16.29
C ASP A 302 -25.99 -4.01 -16.99
N ALA A 303 -27.28 -3.78 -16.72
CA ALA A 303 -28.38 -4.52 -17.31
C ALA A 303 -28.54 -4.32 -18.82
N ILE A 304 -27.97 -3.27 -19.40
CA ILE A 304 -28.08 -2.96 -20.83
C ILE A 304 -26.78 -3.12 -21.60
N PHE A 305 -25.65 -3.40 -20.93
CA PHE A 305 -24.37 -3.59 -21.58
C PHE A 305 -24.05 -5.07 -21.72
N GLU A 306 -24.09 -5.57 -22.95
CA GLU A 306 -23.82 -6.97 -23.31
C GLU A 306 -22.35 -7.17 -23.68
N TYR A 307 -21.75 -8.19 -23.07
CA TYR A 307 -20.45 -8.75 -23.42
C TYR A 307 -20.60 -10.25 -23.67
N GLU A 308 -20.22 -10.70 -24.88
CA GLU A 308 -20.24 -12.12 -25.28
C GLU A 308 -21.56 -12.84 -24.99
N GLY A 309 -22.70 -12.18 -25.24
CA GLY A 309 -24.04 -12.76 -25.13
C GLY A 309 -24.70 -12.65 -23.75
N GLN A 310 -24.00 -12.14 -22.74
CA GLN A 310 -24.57 -11.85 -21.42
C GLN A 310 -24.45 -10.37 -21.09
N THR A 311 -25.47 -9.80 -20.48
CA THR A 311 -25.34 -8.47 -19.87
C THR A 311 -24.47 -8.54 -18.63
N TYR A 312 -23.81 -7.45 -18.26
CA TYR A 312 -23.04 -7.41 -17.01
C TYR A 312 -23.89 -7.72 -15.77
N ALA A 313 -25.19 -7.40 -15.80
CA ALA A 313 -26.09 -7.75 -14.71
C ALA A 313 -26.42 -9.26 -14.64
N GLU A 314 -26.33 -10.00 -15.76
CA GLU A 314 -26.52 -11.45 -15.78
C GLU A 314 -25.28 -12.22 -15.29
N MET A 315 -24.11 -11.57 -15.27
CA MET A 315 -22.85 -12.20 -14.87
C MET A 315 -22.71 -12.30 -13.34
N ASP A 316 -22.09 -13.40 -12.89
CA ASP A 316 -21.58 -13.45 -11.53
C ASP A 316 -20.50 -12.38 -11.32
N LYS A 317 -20.43 -11.82 -10.11
CA LYS A 317 -19.47 -10.76 -9.77
C LYS A 317 -18.02 -11.19 -10.00
N THR A 318 -17.68 -12.43 -9.68
CA THR A 318 -16.31 -12.94 -9.82
C THR A 318 -15.92 -13.09 -11.28
N GLU A 319 -16.83 -13.53 -12.15
CA GLU A 319 -16.59 -13.65 -13.58
C GLU A 319 -16.51 -12.28 -14.26
N LYS A 320 -17.40 -11.34 -13.90
CA LYS A 320 -17.33 -9.94 -14.35
C LYS A 320 -15.98 -9.31 -13.98
N ASN A 321 -15.50 -9.53 -12.76
CA ASN A 321 -14.23 -8.97 -12.28
C ASN A 321 -12.99 -9.50 -13.01
N LYS A 322 -13.10 -10.55 -13.84
CA LYS A 322 -11.97 -11.02 -14.68
C LYS A 322 -11.88 -10.27 -16.01
N ILE A 323 -13.01 -9.75 -16.51
CA ILE A 323 -13.13 -9.23 -17.88
C ILE A 323 -13.51 -7.74 -17.94
N SER A 324 -13.93 -7.16 -16.81
CA SER A 324 -14.47 -5.80 -16.79
C SER A 324 -13.43 -4.75 -17.12
N HIS A 325 -13.91 -3.65 -17.68
CA HIS A 325 -13.15 -2.42 -17.88
C HIS A 325 -12.49 -1.92 -16.59
N ARG A 326 -13.14 -2.08 -15.42
CA ARG A 326 -12.57 -1.76 -14.11
C ARG A 326 -11.40 -2.67 -13.76
N ALA A 327 -11.55 -3.98 -13.91
CA ALA A 327 -10.48 -4.94 -13.65
C ALA A 327 -9.25 -4.71 -14.53
N LYS A 328 -9.46 -4.44 -15.82
CA LYS A 328 -8.39 -4.07 -16.75
C LYS A 328 -7.65 -2.79 -16.34
N ALA A 329 -8.36 -1.80 -15.78
CA ALA A 329 -7.76 -0.56 -15.30
C ALA A 329 -6.93 -0.81 -14.03
N LEU A 330 -7.47 -1.57 -13.07
CA LEU A 330 -6.80 -1.92 -11.82
C LEU A 330 -5.58 -2.82 -12.03
N ALA A 331 -5.61 -3.74 -13.01
CA ALA A 331 -4.45 -4.55 -13.36
C ALA A 331 -3.26 -3.68 -13.79
N LYS A 332 -3.50 -2.60 -14.55
CA LYS A 332 -2.46 -1.64 -14.93
C LYS A 332 -1.93 -0.85 -13.72
N LEU A 333 -2.81 -0.50 -12.79
CA LEU A 333 -2.42 0.15 -11.54
C LEU A 333 -1.54 -0.78 -10.69
N GLN A 334 -1.92 -2.06 -10.54
CA GLN A 334 -1.12 -3.06 -9.82
C GLN A 334 0.24 -3.29 -10.46
N GLU A 335 0.30 -3.38 -11.79
CA GLU A 335 1.55 -3.49 -12.53
C GLU A 335 2.45 -2.27 -12.30
N TRP A 336 1.86 -1.07 -12.29
CA TRP A 336 2.60 0.17 -12.01
C TRP A 336 3.15 0.20 -10.59
N PHE A 337 2.33 -0.05 -9.56
CA PHE A 337 2.80 -0.15 -8.18
C PHE A 337 3.91 -1.20 -8.04
N SER A 338 3.78 -2.35 -8.69
CA SER A 338 4.80 -3.41 -8.65
C SER A 338 6.14 -2.99 -9.28
N LYS A 339 6.13 -2.10 -10.28
CA LYS A 339 7.36 -1.60 -10.94
C LYS A 339 8.04 -0.52 -10.11
N GLU A 340 7.27 0.42 -9.55
CA GLU A 340 7.78 1.43 -8.62
C GLU A 340 8.40 0.80 -7.36
N MET A 341 8.05 -0.45 -7.02
CA MET A 341 8.68 -1.22 -5.95
C MET A 341 10.06 -1.80 -6.30
N THR A 342 10.45 -1.79 -7.58
CA THR A 342 11.70 -2.43 -8.07
C THR A 342 12.71 -1.45 -8.65
N ALA A 343 12.34 -0.17 -8.74
CA ALA A 343 13.14 0.91 -9.30
C ALA A 343 13.60 1.86 -8.19
#